data_AF-A0A9D5Q8E1-F1
#
_entry.id   AF-A0A9D5Q8E1-F1
#
_cell.length_a   1.000
_cell.length_b   1.000
_cell.length_c   1.000
_cell.angle_alpha   90.00
_cell.angle_beta   90.00
_cell.angle_gamma   90.00
#
_symmetry.space_group_name_H-M   'P 1'
#
loop_
_entity.id
_entity.type
_entity.pdbx_description
1 polymer ?
#
loop_
_entity_poly.entity_id
_entity_poly.type
_entity_poly.pdbx_seq_one_letter_code
_entity_poly.pdbx_strand_id
1 'polypeptide(L)'
;MGKPYPNIPDFIRLLSPIIIAGVATTGAPVHAAAFDTLAGPLPSLVKYRRTPYVVIADIQVPPDKVVTIEPGVVLLFKNFTGIHVEGRLVAEGTAEKPIVFTSELDRKHNPTSSLLANPYDWNGIYIHSDAFGTSLAHCKVLYSVYGVISDTKFIKVSPGLFAHNGKSSFVIEGVEQDVGDEPYSYVLSTKDATIDGVPIKILRDPLAMRRTVVRYAGLTAILGGCSIGVSRLIQYQQTKDRLEELSVGDTTNTLHNEGRDWEDTRRRRNQHATWSALGFAIGLLGTVGITWTFTF
;
A
#
# COMPACT_ATOMS: atom_id res chain seq x y z
N MET A 1 -18.75 49.49 -50.23
CA MET A 1 -18.24 48.47 -51.19
C MET A 1 -17.71 47.28 -50.39
N GLY A 2 -18.59 46.33 -50.07
CA GLY A 2 -18.23 45.05 -49.44
C GLY A 2 -18.39 43.94 -50.46
N LYS A 3 -17.35 43.14 -50.70
CA LYS A 3 -17.40 42.00 -51.62
C LYS A 3 -18.13 40.82 -50.94
N PRO A 4 -19.04 40.11 -51.63
CA PRO A 4 -19.71 38.93 -51.07
C PRO A 4 -18.83 37.68 -51.13
N TYR A 5 -18.93 36.84 -50.10
CA TYR A 5 -18.29 35.51 -49.99
C TYR A 5 -18.98 34.48 -50.89
N PRO A 6 -18.25 33.51 -51.50
CA PRO A 6 -18.85 32.43 -52.27
C PRO A 6 -19.30 31.25 -51.39
N ASN A 7 -20.41 30.64 -51.81
CA ASN A 7 -21.11 29.53 -51.18
C ASN A 7 -20.26 28.24 -51.07
N ILE A 8 -20.33 27.57 -49.92
CA ILE A 8 -19.79 26.22 -49.69
C ILE A 8 -20.94 25.23 -49.92
N PRO A 9 -20.83 24.22 -50.79
CA PRO A 9 -21.84 23.17 -50.89
C PRO A 9 -21.60 22.07 -49.84
N ASP A 10 -22.65 21.79 -49.07
CA ASP A 10 -22.77 20.67 -48.15
C ASP A 10 -22.81 19.32 -48.90
N PHE A 11 -21.84 18.45 -48.63
CA PHE A 11 -21.96 17.01 -48.88
C PHE A 11 -21.38 16.21 -47.72
N ILE A 12 -22.15 16.09 -46.64
CA ILE A 12 -22.04 14.96 -45.72
C ILE A 12 -23.00 13.88 -46.22
N ARG A 13 -22.48 12.70 -46.57
CA ARG A 13 -22.96 11.38 -46.08
C ARG A 13 -22.15 10.20 -46.64
N LEU A 14 -21.52 9.49 -45.68
CA LEU A 14 -21.39 8.03 -45.55
C LEU A 14 -20.62 7.25 -46.63
N LEU A 15 -19.51 6.60 -46.23
CA LEU A 15 -19.18 5.18 -46.47
C LEU A 15 -17.86 4.79 -45.71
N SER A 16 -18.02 3.92 -44.70
CA SER A 16 -17.16 2.83 -44.17
C SER A 16 -15.62 2.97 -44.00
N PRO A 17 -15.02 2.43 -42.91
CA PRO A 17 -13.56 2.35 -42.77
C PRO A 17 -12.98 1.21 -43.62
N ILE A 18 -12.10 1.53 -44.57
CA ILE A 18 -11.29 0.53 -45.27
C ILE A 18 -10.03 0.28 -44.43
N ILE A 19 -9.91 -0.94 -43.92
CA ILE A 19 -8.67 -1.51 -43.39
C ILE A 19 -7.73 -1.72 -44.58
N ILE A 20 -6.62 -0.96 -44.66
CA ILE A 20 -5.52 -1.25 -45.59
C ILE A 20 -4.40 -1.91 -44.78
N ALA A 21 -4.20 -3.20 -45.04
CA ALA A 21 -3.03 -3.95 -44.61
C ALA A 21 -1.87 -3.75 -45.60
N GLY A 22 -0.70 -3.40 -45.06
CA GLY A 22 0.61 -3.84 -45.52
C GLY A 22 1.13 -3.41 -46.91
N VAL A 23 2.03 -2.43 -46.93
CA VAL A 23 3.20 -2.47 -47.81
C VAL A 23 4.44 -2.39 -46.92
N ALA A 24 5.19 -3.50 -46.88
CA ALA A 24 6.46 -3.60 -46.18
C ALA A 24 7.53 -2.88 -47.01
N THR A 25 7.92 -1.68 -46.60
CA THR A 25 9.18 -1.09 -47.03
C THR A 25 10.30 -1.66 -46.16
N THR A 26 11.09 -2.53 -46.77
CA THR A 26 12.34 -3.07 -46.23
C THR A 26 13.34 -1.95 -45.98
N GLY A 27 13.55 -1.68 -44.70
CA GLY A 27 14.54 -0.73 -44.19
C GLY A 27 14.44 -0.72 -42.68
N ALA A 28 14.75 -1.86 -42.06
CA ALA A 28 14.77 -1.95 -40.61
C ALA A 28 15.79 -0.92 -40.08
N PRO A 29 15.37 0.09 -39.28
CA PRO A 29 16.33 0.86 -38.52
C PRO A 29 16.97 -0.12 -37.53
N VAL A 30 18.30 -0.06 -37.45
CA VAL A 30 19.14 -0.75 -36.48
C VAL A 30 18.48 -0.63 -35.10
N HIS A 31 18.20 -1.77 -34.45
CA HIS A 31 17.53 -1.87 -33.16
C HIS A 31 18.20 -0.93 -32.13
N ALA A 32 17.61 0.24 -31.91
CA ALA A 32 17.83 0.99 -30.68
C ALA A 32 17.18 0.18 -29.56
N ALA A 33 17.92 -0.09 -28.48
CA ALA A 33 17.34 -0.74 -27.31
C ALA A 33 16.15 0.12 -26.82
N ALA A 34 14.93 -0.38 -26.98
CA ALA A 34 13.74 0.30 -26.50
C ALA A 34 13.75 0.21 -24.97
N PHE A 35 14.00 1.33 -24.30
CA PHE A 35 13.80 1.41 -22.85
C PHE A 35 12.29 1.40 -22.55
N ASP A 36 11.91 0.70 -21.49
CA ASP A 36 10.53 0.74 -21.00
C ASP A 36 10.24 2.14 -20.42
N THR A 37 9.11 2.74 -20.79
CA THR A 37 8.77 4.10 -20.35
C THR A 37 7.87 4.10 -19.12
N LEU A 38 8.09 5.03 -18.19
CA LEU A 38 7.23 5.28 -17.04
C LEU A 38 6.66 6.71 -17.09
N ALA A 39 5.40 6.84 -16.67
CA ALA A 39 4.68 8.10 -16.55
C ALA A 39 3.47 7.92 -15.61
N GLY A 40 3.12 8.96 -14.86
CA GLY A 40 1.92 8.98 -14.01
C GLY A 40 2.00 8.03 -12.81
N PRO A 41 0.85 7.53 -12.32
CA PRO A 41 0.78 6.64 -11.17
C PRO A 41 1.61 5.36 -11.35
N LEU A 42 2.56 5.13 -10.45
CA LEU A 42 3.39 3.93 -10.47
C LEU A 42 2.61 2.69 -10.04
N PRO A 43 2.94 1.51 -10.60
CA PRO A 43 2.46 0.23 -10.07
C PRO A 43 3.04 -0.01 -8.66
N SER A 44 2.44 -0.92 -7.90
CA SER A 44 2.92 -1.29 -6.57
C SER A 44 4.35 -1.85 -6.54
N LEU A 45 4.83 -2.37 -7.67
CA LEU A 45 6.17 -2.92 -7.82
C LEU A 45 6.80 -2.48 -9.15
N VAL A 46 7.93 -1.80 -9.07
CA VAL A 46 8.81 -1.53 -10.22
C VAL A 46 9.91 -2.58 -10.23
N LYS A 47 9.80 -3.51 -11.18
CA LYS A 47 10.70 -4.67 -11.27
C LYS A 47 12.06 -4.31 -11.85
N TYR A 48 13.11 -4.95 -11.36
CA TYR A 48 14.44 -4.89 -11.94
C TYR A 48 14.44 -5.42 -13.37
N ARG A 49 15.17 -4.73 -14.24
CA ARG A 49 15.43 -5.10 -15.63
C ARG A 49 16.88 -4.85 -15.96
N ARG A 50 17.37 -5.55 -17.00
CA ARG A 50 18.71 -5.33 -17.55
C ARG A 50 18.84 -3.97 -18.24
N THR A 51 17.73 -3.44 -18.73
CA THR A 51 17.62 -2.12 -19.34
C THR A 51 17.01 -1.13 -18.34
N PRO A 52 17.50 0.12 -18.29
CA PRO A 52 16.86 1.19 -17.54
C PRO A 52 15.42 1.47 -17.96
N TYR A 53 14.66 2.10 -17.08
CA TYR A 53 13.38 2.74 -17.42
C TYR A 53 13.60 4.19 -17.79
N VAL A 54 12.84 4.71 -18.75
CA VAL A 54 12.84 6.14 -19.11
C VAL A 54 11.56 6.79 -18.58
N VAL A 55 11.71 7.80 -17.74
CA VAL A 55 10.62 8.59 -17.18
C VAL A 55 10.32 9.73 -18.13
N ILE A 56 9.20 9.64 -18.85
CA ILE A 56 8.82 10.57 -19.91
C ILE A 56 7.86 11.69 -19.45
N ALA A 57 7.29 11.52 -18.27
CA ALA A 57 6.46 12.49 -17.55
C ALA A 57 6.58 12.19 -16.05
N ASP A 58 6.16 13.11 -15.19
CA ASP A 58 6.19 12.91 -13.74
C ASP A 58 5.58 11.58 -13.33
N ILE A 59 6.28 10.87 -12.45
CA ILE A 59 5.81 9.62 -11.85
C ILE A 59 5.31 9.89 -10.44
N GLN A 60 4.23 9.21 -10.08
CA GLN A 60 3.49 9.47 -8.85
C GLN A 60 3.43 8.20 -8.02
N VAL A 61 3.72 8.30 -6.73
CA VAL A 61 3.36 7.29 -5.73
C VAL A 61 2.03 7.75 -5.13
N PRO A 62 0.90 7.14 -5.53
CA PRO A 62 -0.42 7.63 -5.12
C PRO A 62 -0.63 7.56 -3.60
N PRO A 63 -1.56 8.36 -3.05
CA PRO A 63 -1.90 8.30 -1.64
C PRO A 63 -2.39 6.89 -1.28
N ASP A 64 -2.15 6.48 -0.04
CA ASP A 64 -2.50 5.15 0.50
C ASP A 64 -1.90 3.94 -0.26
N LYS A 65 -0.95 4.16 -1.17
CA LYS A 65 -0.24 3.09 -1.88
C LYS A 65 1.19 2.96 -1.39
N VAL A 66 1.66 1.71 -1.39
CA VAL A 66 3.07 1.38 -1.23
C VAL A 66 3.61 1.02 -2.61
N VAL A 67 4.63 1.74 -3.05
CA VAL A 67 5.38 1.45 -4.26
C VAL A 67 6.76 0.98 -3.87
N THR A 68 7.10 -0.24 -4.27
CA THR A 68 8.42 -0.83 -4.07
C THR A 68 9.22 -0.80 -5.36
N ILE A 69 10.44 -0.30 -5.30
CA ILE A 69 11.41 -0.36 -6.40
C ILE A 69 12.45 -1.43 -6.06
N GLU A 70 12.60 -2.41 -6.93
CA GLU A 70 13.54 -3.52 -6.71
C GLU A 70 15.01 -3.05 -6.78
N PRO A 71 15.93 -3.74 -6.07
CA PRO A 71 17.36 -3.47 -6.17
C PRO A 71 17.89 -3.48 -7.60
N GLY A 72 18.77 -2.52 -7.92
CA GLY A 72 19.42 -2.40 -9.22
C GLY A 72 18.58 -1.74 -10.31
N VAL A 73 17.36 -1.29 -10.01
CA VAL A 73 16.57 -0.49 -10.96
C VAL A 73 17.27 0.83 -11.24
N VAL A 74 17.28 1.22 -12.52
CA VAL A 74 17.76 2.53 -12.97
C VAL A 74 16.62 3.27 -13.64
N LEU A 75 16.35 4.47 -13.15
CA LEU A 75 15.35 5.39 -13.69
C LEU A 75 16.07 6.58 -14.35
N LEU A 76 15.85 6.75 -15.64
CA LEU A 76 16.38 7.81 -16.49
C LEU A 76 15.32 8.89 -16.67
N PHE A 77 15.52 10.06 -16.09
CA PHE A 77 14.54 11.15 -16.13
C PHE A 77 14.78 12.08 -17.32
N LYS A 78 13.70 12.38 -18.05
CA LYS A 78 13.69 13.44 -19.05
C LYS A 78 13.67 14.81 -18.38
N ASN A 79 14.03 15.84 -19.17
CA ASN A 79 13.85 17.22 -18.75
C ASN A 79 12.43 17.50 -18.27
N PHE A 80 12.32 18.29 -17.20
CA PHE A 80 11.06 18.66 -16.56
C PHE A 80 10.24 17.52 -15.98
N THR A 81 10.86 16.36 -15.72
CA THR A 81 10.22 15.23 -15.03
C THR A 81 10.77 15.04 -13.62
N GLY A 82 9.98 14.43 -12.74
CA GLY A 82 10.39 14.07 -11.39
C GLY A 82 9.52 12.99 -10.77
N ILE A 83 9.66 12.83 -9.45
CA ILE A 83 8.85 11.92 -8.65
C ILE A 83 8.03 12.73 -7.65
N HIS A 84 6.73 12.48 -7.59
CA HIS A 84 5.86 12.96 -6.52
C HIS A 84 5.44 11.79 -5.63
N VAL A 85 5.76 11.87 -4.35
CA VAL A 85 5.44 10.83 -3.37
C VAL A 85 4.34 11.33 -2.43
N GLU A 86 3.13 10.82 -2.63
CA GLU A 86 1.95 11.09 -1.77
C GLU A 86 1.62 9.87 -0.88
N GLY A 87 2.06 8.67 -1.28
CA GLY A 87 1.94 7.44 -0.50
C GLY A 87 3.23 7.06 0.24
N ARG A 88 3.65 5.80 0.08
CA ARG A 88 4.91 5.27 0.63
C ARG A 88 5.81 4.72 -0.47
N LEU A 89 7.02 5.28 -0.57
CA LEU A 89 8.06 4.81 -1.48
C LEU A 89 9.06 3.92 -0.72
N VAL A 90 9.29 2.71 -1.22
CA VAL A 90 10.29 1.78 -0.71
C VAL A 90 11.28 1.48 -1.82
N ALA A 91 12.43 2.14 -1.81
CA ALA A 91 13.54 1.90 -2.73
C ALA A 91 14.72 1.38 -1.91
N GLU A 92 14.83 0.06 -1.79
CA GLU A 92 15.85 -0.58 -0.96
C GLU A 92 16.80 -1.39 -1.85
N GLY A 93 17.79 -0.70 -2.40
CA GLY A 93 18.89 -1.30 -3.13
C GLY A 93 19.87 -2.03 -2.22
N THR A 94 20.90 -2.59 -2.82
CA THR A 94 22.04 -3.16 -2.10
C THR A 94 23.35 -2.50 -2.53
N ALA A 95 24.44 -2.73 -1.80
CA ALA A 95 25.76 -2.23 -2.20
C ALA A 95 26.18 -2.69 -3.60
N GLU A 96 25.83 -3.93 -3.98
CA GLU A 96 26.10 -4.49 -5.31
C GLU A 96 25.12 -4.00 -6.37
N LYS A 97 23.86 -3.78 -5.99
CA LYS A 97 22.77 -3.38 -6.88
C LYS A 97 22.06 -2.14 -6.33
N PRO A 98 22.72 -0.98 -6.37
CA PRO A 98 22.11 0.26 -5.93
C PRO A 98 20.96 0.64 -6.87
N ILE A 99 19.95 1.32 -6.34
CA ILE A 99 18.89 1.93 -7.15
C ILE A 99 19.39 3.31 -7.59
N VAL A 100 19.22 3.64 -8.87
CA VAL A 100 19.77 4.87 -9.46
C VAL A 100 18.65 5.72 -10.05
N PHE A 101 18.54 6.95 -9.57
CA PHE A 101 17.71 8.02 -10.13
C PHE A 101 18.66 9.03 -10.78
N THR A 102 18.63 9.14 -12.10
CA THR A 102 19.59 9.95 -12.86
C THR A 102 18.97 10.54 -14.13
N SER A 103 19.66 11.48 -14.75
CA SER A 103 19.28 12.09 -16.03
C SER A 103 19.27 11.06 -17.16
N GLU A 104 18.38 11.21 -18.14
CA GLU A 104 18.43 10.43 -19.39
C GLU A 104 19.73 10.66 -20.19
N LEU A 105 20.44 11.75 -19.90
CA LEU A 105 21.69 12.11 -20.54
C LEU A 105 22.92 11.46 -19.86
N ASP A 106 22.73 10.75 -18.76
CA ASP A 106 23.82 10.10 -18.02
C ASP A 106 24.37 8.90 -18.80
N ARG A 107 25.49 9.11 -19.50
CA ARG A 107 26.13 8.09 -20.35
C ARG A 107 26.55 6.82 -19.60
N LYS A 108 26.71 6.87 -18.28
CA LYS A 108 27.01 5.68 -17.49
C LYS A 108 25.85 4.69 -17.50
N HIS A 109 24.63 5.22 -17.55
CA HIS A 109 23.38 4.43 -17.52
C HIS A 109 22.63 4.45 -18.85
N ASN A 110 22.90 5.43 -19.72
CA ASN A 110 22.43 5.52 -21.09
C ASN A 110 23.60 5.78 -22.08
N PRO A 111 24.38 4.76 -22.46
CA PRO A 111 25.54 4.91 -23.34
C PRO A 111 25.22 5.49 -24.73
N THR A 112 23.95 5.51 -25.11
CA THR A 112 23.49 6.03 -26.40
C THR A 112 23.27 7.55 -26.41
N SER A 113 23.32 8.21 -25.24
CA SER A 113 23.13 9.66 -25.14
C SER A 113 24.23 10.45 -25.86
N SER A 114 23.81 11.35 -26.76
CA SER A 114 24.71 12.26 -27.47
C SER A 114 25.21 13.43 -26.61
N LEU A 115 24.49 13.76 -25.54
CA LEU A 115 24.83 14.84 -24.61
C LEU A 115 25.40 14.28 -23.30
N LEU A 116 25.85 15.16 -22.42
CA LEU A 116 26.31 14.82 -21.07
C LEU A 116 25.26 15.27 -20.06
N ALA A 117 25.10 14.48 -18.99
CA ALA A 117 24.27 14.87 -17.87
C ALA A 117 24.86 16.07 -17.13
N ASN A 118 24.00 17.00 -16.73
CA ASN A 118 24.34 18.16 -15.93
C ASN A 118 23.40 18.28 -14.73
N PRO A 119 23.81 18.99 -13.67
CA PRO A 119 22.84 19.42 -12.67
C PRO A 119 21.66 20.14 -13.34
N TYR A 120 20.47 20.07 -12.75
CA TYR A 120 19.21 20.63 -13.28
C TYR A 120 18.56 19.85 -14.45
N ASP A 121 19.05 18.67 -14.83
CA ASP A 121 18.46 17.90 -15.93
C ASP A 121 17.04 17.38 -15.62
N TRP A 122 16.69 17.18 -14.35
CA TRP A 122 15.35 16.72 -13.96
C TRP A 122 14.95 17.26 -12.58
N ASN A 123 13.66 17.30 -12.26
CA ASN A 123 13.14 18.08 -11.13
C ASN A 123 13.61 17.56 -9.76
N GLY A 124 13.78 16.24 -9.63
CA GLY A 124 14.09 15.60 -8.34
C GLY A 124 12.98 14.73 -7.79
N ILE A 125 13.16 14.33 -6.53
CA ILE A 125 12.17 13.58 -5.76
C ILE A 125 11.52 14.52 -4.76
N TYR A 126 10.21 14.67 -4.88
CA TYR A 126 9.40 15.45 -3.97
C TYR A 126 8.49 14.55 -3.14
N ILE A 127 8.66 14.59 -1.82
CA ILE A 127 7.83 13.85 -0.87
C ILE A 127 6.88 14.84 -0.21
N HIS A 128 5.60 14.68 -0.48
CA HIS A 128 4.53 15.54 0.04
C HIS A 128 4.34 15.34 1.54
N SER A 129 3.73 16.32 2.20
CA SER A 129 3.39 16.27 3.63
C SER A 129 2.52 15.07 4.00
N ASP A 130 1.69 14.62 3.05
CA ASP A 130 0.69 13.59 3.23
C ASP A 130 1.28 12.17 3.10
N ALA A 131 2.54 12.06 2.68
CA ALA A 131 3.25 10.79 2.57
C ALA A 131 3.45 10.15 3.96
N PHE A 132 3.00 8.91 4.10
CA PHE A 132 3.08 8.16 5.36
C PHE A 132 4.40 7.38 5.54
N GLY A 133 5.39 7.63 4.68
CA GLY A 133 6.79 7.26 4.90
C GLY A 133 7.57 6.96 3.63
N THR A 134 8.88 7.19 3.63
CA THR A 134 9.78 6.86 2.51
C THR A 134 11.06 6.18 3.02
N SER A 135 11.48 5.09 2.37
CA SER A 135 12.73 4.37 2.66
C SER A 135 13.59 4.36 1.41
N LEU A 136 14.77 4.99 1.48
CA LEU A 136 15.78 5.02 0.44
C LEU A 136 17.05 4.34 0.98
N ALA A 137 17.31 3.10 0.60
CA ALA A 137 18.52 2.38 0.97
C ALA A 137 19.36 2.05 -0.27
N HIS A 138 20.67 2.25 -0.17
CA HIS A 138 21.63 2.15 -1.28
C HIS A 138 21.12 2.82 -2.57
N CYS A 139 20.59 4.03 -2.43
CA CYS A 139 20.05 4.82 -3.54
C CYS A 139 21.06 5.87 -4.00
N LYS A 140 21.03 6.20 -5.29
CA LYS A 140 21.81 7.30 -5.88
C LYS A 140 20.86 8.27 -6.55
N VAL A 141 20.91 9.54 -6.17
CA VAL A 141 20.12 10.62 -6.77
C VAL A 141 21.08 11.61 -7.39
N LEU A 142 21.09 11.67 -8.71
CA LEU A 142 22.12 12.32 -9.51
C LEU A 142 21.52 13.31 -10.49
N TYR A 143 22.21 14.42 -10.75
CA TYR A 143 21.93 15.37 -11.84
C TYR A 143 20.55 16.04 -11.79
N SER A 144 19.90 16.10 -10.63
CA SER A 144 18.59 16.76 -10.51
C SER A 144 18.72 18.25 -10.20
N VAL A 145 17.61 18.99 -10.26
CA VAL A 145 17.46 20.33 -9.70
C VAL A 145 17.54 20.25 -8.18
N TYR A 146 16.71 19.39 -7.60
CA TYR A 146 16.70 19.09 -6.17
C TYR A 146 16.89 17.59 -5.99
N GLY A 147 17.80 17.12 -5.12
CA GLY A 147 17.98 15.68 -4.92
C GLY A 147 16.72 15.05 -4.34
N VAL A 148 16.49 15.24 -3.04
CA VAL A 148 15.22 14.91 -2.38
C VAL A 148 14.75 16.11 -1.55
N ILE A 149 13.51 16.54 -1.78
CA ILE A 149 12.79 17.45 -0.90
C ILE A 149 11.70 16.66 -0.20
N SER A 150 11.67 16.71 1.12
CA SER A 150 10.66 16.06 1.94
C SER A 150 9.95 17.09 2.81
N ASP A 151 8.64 17.24 2.63
CA ASP A 151 7.79 18.07 3.52
C ASP A 151 7.41 17.32 4.81
N THR A 152 7.89 16.10 4.98
CA THR A 152 7.65 15.25 6.15
C THR A 152 8.96 14.71 6.72
N LYS A 153 9.01 14.53 8.05
CA LYS A 153 10.14 13.88 8.74
C LYS A 153 10.19 12.37 8.54
N PHE A 154 9.15 11.76 7.97
CA PHE A 154 9.06 10.30 7.82
C PHE A 154 9.85 9.76 6.62
N ILE A 155 11.11 10.20 6.48
CA ILE A 155 12.05 9.68 5.51
C ILE A 155 13.20 8.96 6.20
N LYS A 156 13.59 7.81 5.66
CA LYS A 156 14.80 7.08 6.05
C LYS A 156 15.72 6.99 4.84
N VAL A 157 16.97 7.37 5.02
CA VAL A 157 18.03 7.24 4.01
C VAL A 157 19.16 6.40 4.61
N SER A 158 19.53 5.27 4.01
CA SER A 158 20.60 4.42 4.56
C SER A 158 21.16 3.39 3.57
N PRO A 159 22.38 3.57 3.05
CA PRO A 159 22.99 4.85 2.70
C PRO A 159 22.41 5.40 1.39
N GLY A 160 22.39 6.72 1.22
CA GLY A 160 21.99 7.40 -0.01
C GLY A 160 23.11 8.32 -0.50
N LEU A 161 23.38 8.31 -1.80
CA LEU A 161 24.34 9.21 -2.45
C LEU A 161 23.59 10.30 -3.21
N PHE A 162 23.90 11.55 -2.92
CA PHE A 162 23.32 12.72 -3.59
C PHE A 162 24.47 13.51 -4.20
N ALA A 163 24.61 13.46 -5.52
CA ALA A 163 25.76 14.05 -6.19
C ALA A 163 25.36 14.75 -7.48
N HIS A 164 26.06 15.83 -7.82
CA HIS A 164 25.82 16.63 -9.02
C HIS A 164 24.39 17.20 -9.12
N ASN A 165 23.73 17.42 -7.97
CA ASN A 165 22.42 18.08 -7.92
C ASN A 165 22.60 19.61 -7.95
N GLY A 166 21.60 20.32 -8.45
CA GLY A 166 21.71 21.73 -8.81
C GLY A 166 21.56 22.69 -7.63
N LYS A 167 20.36 22.77 -7.06
CA LYS A 167 19.98 23.78 -6.06
C LYS A 167 20.10 23.29 -4.63
N SER A 168 19.71 22.05 -4.36
CA SER A 168 19.97 21.38 -3.07
C SER A 168 19.98 19.87 -3.24
N SER A 169 20.75 19.18 -2.41
CA SER A 169 20.86 17.72 -2.45
C SER A 169 19.82 17.03 -1.59
N PHE A 170 19.57 17.54 -0.37
CA PHE A 170 18.61 16.93 0.53
C PHE A 170 18.00 17.97 1.48
N VAL A 171 16.66 18.05 1.50
CA VAL A 171 15.91 18.99 2.33
C VAL A 171 14.81 18.23 3.06
N ILE A 172 14.67 18.50 4.36
CA ILE A 172 13.59 17.95 5.20
C ILE A 172 12.90 19.12 5.90
N GLU A 173 11.59 19.27 5.68
CA GLU A 173 10.74 20.33 6.24
C GLU A 173 11.35 21.74 6.04
N GLY A 174 11.87 22.00 4.84
CA GLY A 174 12.53 23.26 4.50
C GLY A 174 13.94 23.44 5.08
N VAL A 175 14.44 22.49 5.88
CA VAL A 175 15.81 22.49 6.41
C VAL A 175 16.71 21.66 5.51
N GLU A 176 17.64 22.34 4.83
CA GLU A 176 18.67 21.68 4.03
C GLU A 176 19.64 20.90 4.94
N GLN A 177 19.90 19.66 4.57
CA GLN A 177 20.84 18.79 5.25
C GLN A 177 22.21 18.91 4.59
N ASP A 178 23.27 18.95 5.40
CA ASP A 178 24.64 18.96 4.89
C ASP A 178 25.00 17.56 4.35
N VAL A 179 24.90 17.43 3.04
CA VAL A 179 25.16 16.19 2.30
C VAL A 179 26.31 16.44 1.35
N GLY A 180 27.48 15.88 1.69
CA GLY A 180 28.65 15.88 0.80
C GLY A 180 28.57 14.79 -0.29
N ASP A 181 29.69 14.58 -0.97
CA ASP A 181 29.81 13.61 -2.07
C ASP A 181 29.94 12.14 -1.61
N GLU A 182 29.83 11.88 -0.30
CA GLU A 182 29.93 10.55 0.30
C GLU A 182 28.55 9.97 0.62
N PRO A 183 28.41 8.64 0.75
CA PRO A 183 27.13 8.03 1.12
C PRO A 183 26.60 8.55 2.46
N TYR A 184 25.47 9.23 2.41
CA TYR A 184 24.81 9.86 3.55
C TYR A 184 23.77 8.93 4.16
N SER A 185 23.64 8.96 5.49
CA SER A 185 22.60 8.21 6.19
C SER A 185 21.81 9.13 7.09
N TYR A 186 20.50 9.08 6.95
CA TYR A 186 19.55 9.78 7.79
C TYR A 186 18.53 8.79 8.33
N VAL A 187 18.45 8.71 9.64
CA VAL A 187 17.40 7.99 10.33
C VAL A 187 16.84 8.98 11.34
N LEU A 188 15.53 9.19 11.33
CA LEU A 188 14.86 10.00 12.35
C LEU A 188 15.21 9.42 13.73
N SER A 189 16.03 10.14 14.49
CA SER A 189 16.40 9.76 15.84
C SER A 189 15.17 9.84 16.72
N THR A 190 14.85 8.78 17.45
CA THR A 190 13.71 8.76 18.38
C THR A 190 13.81 9.83 19.50
N LYS A 191 14.97 10.47 19.67
CA LYS A 191 15.17 11.61 20.57
C LYS A 191 14.62 12.94 20.02
N ASP A 192 14.58 13.13 18.70
CA ASP A 192 14.05 14.36 18.08
C ASP A 192 12.53 14.34 17.92
N ALA A 193 11.93 13.17 18.14
CA ALA A 193 10.49 12.96 18.15
C ALA A 193 9.87 13.19 19.55
N THR A 194 10.66 13.70 20.49
CA THR A 194 10.20 14.33 21.73
C THR A 194 10.50 15.83 21.68
N ILE A 195 9.72 16.57 20.91
CA ILE A 195 9.47 17.98 21.20
C ILE A 195 8.01 18.01 21.69
N ASP A 196 7.81 18.53 22.90
CA ASP A 196 6.51 18.68 23.60
C ASP A 196 5.89 17.45 24.30
N GLY A 197 6.69 16.54 24.85
CA GLY A 197 6.25 15.67 25.97
C GLY A 197 5.13 14.65 25.67
N VAL A 198 4.76 14.44 24.40
CA VAL A 198 3.79 13.41 23.99
C VAL A 198 4.53 12.25 23.32
N PRO A 199 4.43 11.01 23.86
CA PRO A 199 5.04 9.86 23.20
C PRO A 199 4.39 9.59 21.84
N ILE A 200 5.25 9.33 20.86
CA ILE A 200 4.94 9.09 19.44
C ILE A 200 3.90 7.98 19.31
N LYS A 201 2.69 8.34 18.88
CA LYS A 201 1.82 7.40 18.18
C LYS A 201 2.47 7.13 16.82
N ILE A 202 3.23 6.04 16.78
CA ILE A 202 3.80 5.40 15.60
C ILE A 202 2.76 5.43 14.46
N LEU A 203 3.19 5.92 13.29
CA LEU A 203 2.65 5.66 11.95
C LEU A 203 1.23 5.08 11.97
N ARG A 204 0.22 5.93 12.12
CA ARG A 204 -1.15 5.46 11.96
C ARG A 204 -1.42 5.32 10.48
N ASP A 205 -1.33 4.09 9.98
CA ASP A 205 -2.18 3.64 8.87
C ASP A 205 -3.57 4.27 9.11
N PRO A 206 -4.15 5.01 8.14
CA PRO A 206 -5.41 5.73 8.33
C PRO A 206 -6.54 4.78 8.77
N LEU A 207 -6.39 3.47 8.51
CA LEU A 207 -7.27 2.41 8.94
C LEU A 207 -6.79 1.65 10.18
N ALA A 208 -5.61 1.94 10.74
CA ALA A 208 -5.05 1.26 11.92
C ALA A 208 -6.00 1.33 13.11
N MET A 209 -6.61 2.50 13.35
CA MET A 209 -7.59 2.66 14.43
C MET A 209 -8.79 1.73 14.20
N ARG A 210 -9.31 1.65 12.97
CA ARG A 210 -10.44 0.77 12.62
C ARG A 210 -10.06 -0.70 12.78
N ARG A 211 -8.88 -1.12 12.31
CA ARG A 211 -8.36 -2.49 12.45
C ARG A 211 -8.16 -2.88 13.91
N THR A 212 -7.58 -2.00 14.72
CA THR A 212 -7.39 -2.21 16.16
C THR A 212 -8.74 -2.37 16.87
N VAL A 213 -9.73 -1.51 16.56
CA VAL A 213 -11.08 -1.63 17.11
C VAL A 213 -11.73 -2.96 16.71
N VAL A 214 -11.65 -3.37 15.43
CA VAL A 214 -12.20 -4.64 14.95
C VAL A 214 -11.49 -5.84 15.58
N ARG A 215 -10.16 -5.79 15.78
CA ARG A 215 -9.39 -6.85 16.45
C ARG A 215 -9.82 -7.04 17.90
N TYR A 216 -9.91 -5.96 18.67
CA TYR A 216 -10.32 -6.04 20.06
C TYR A 216 -11.79 -6.41 20.20
N ALA A 217 -12.67 -5.92 19.34
CA ALA A 217 -14.08 -6.34 19.29
C ALA A 217 -14.22 -7.83 18.92
N GLY A 218 -13.38 -8.33 18.00
CA GLY A 218 -13.33 -9.75 17.66
C GLY A 218 -12.83 -10.61 18.82
N LEU A 219 -11.79 -10.17 19.54
CA LEU A 219 -11.27 -10.87 20.72
C LEU A 219 -12.28 -10.92 21.86
N THR A 220 -13.00 -9.83 22.13
CA THR A 220 -14.04 -9.81 23.15
C THR A 220 -15.23 -10.68 22.76
N ALA A 221 -15.60 -10.72 21.48
CA ALA A 221 -16.63 -11.62 20.97
C ALA A 221 -16.22 -13.10 21.11
N ILE A 222 -14.95 -13.45 20.84
CA ILE A 222 -14.43 -14.81 21.05
C ILE A 222 -14.48 -15.20 22.52
N LEU A 223 -13.88 -14.40 23.40
CA LEU A 223 -13.81 -14.71 24.82
C LEU A 223 -15.21 -14.76 25.44
N GLY A 224 -16.03 -13.73 25.22
CA GLY A 224 -17.39 -13.67 25.75
C GLY A 224 -18.30 -14.75 25.18
N GLY A 225 -18.27 -14.96 23.86
CA GLY A 225 -19.06 -15.98 23.17
C GLY A 225 -18.71 -17.40 23.65
N CYS A 226 -17.42 -17.74 23.71
CA CYS A 226 -16.97 -19.05 24.20
C CYS A 226 -17.29 -19.25 25.68
N SER A 227 -17.09 -18.25 26.54
CA SER A 227 -17.42 -18.35 27.96
C SER A 227 -18.92 -18.60 28.18
N ILE A 228 -19.79 -17.85 27.50
CA ILE A 228 -21.25 -18.07 27.57
C ILE A 228 -21.61 -19.44 26.98
N GLY A 229 -21.03 -19.79 25.83
CA GLY A 229 -21.24 -21.05 25.13
C GLY A 229 -20.96 -22.26 26.02
N VAL A 230 -19.78 -22.29 26.65
CA VAL A 230 -19.33 -23.35 27.57
C VAL A 230 -20.17 -23.38 28.85
N SER A 231 -20.42 -22.22 29.47
CA SER A 231 -21.22 -22.16 30.71
C SER A 231 -22.64 -22.73 30.49
N ARG A 232 -23.29 -22.36 29.37
CA ARG A 232 -24.61 -22.90 29.02
C ARG A 232 -24.57 -24.35 28.57
N LEU A 233 -23.46 -24.81 28.00
CA LEU A 233 -23.27 -26.22 27.64
C LEU A 233 -23.21 -27.12 28.89
N ILE A 234 -22.54 -26.67 29.95
CA ILE A 234 -22.49 -27.39 31.23
C ILE A 234 -23.91 -27.48 31.84
N GLN A 235 -24.65 -26.36 31.85
CA GLN A 235 -26.05 -26.35 32.32
C GLN A 235 -26.96 -27.23 31.46
N TYR A 236 -26.71 -27.28 30.14
CA TYR A 236 -27.42 -28.17 29.24
C TYR A 236 -27.21 -29.65 29.61
N GLN A 237 -25.97 -30.06 29.88
CA GLN A 237 -25.66 -31.43 30.30
C GLN A 237 -26.38 -31.78 31.60
N GLN A 238 -26.29 -30.92 32.62
CA GLN A 238 -26.99 -31.13 33.90
C GLN A 238 -28.51 -31.23 33.73
N THR A 239 -29.10 -30.37 32.90
CA THR A 239 -30.56 -30.38 32.65
C THR A 239 -30.97 -31.60 31.82
N LYS A 240 -30.09 -32.08 30.93
CA LYS A 240 -30.31 -33.30 30.16
C LYS A 240 -30.33 -34.52 31.07
N ASP A 241 -29.35 -34.65 31.96
CA ASP A 241 -29.28 -35.74 32.93
C ASP A 241 -30.52 -35.74 33.85
N ARG A 242 -30.93 -34.55 34.32
CA ARG A 242 -32.17 -34.40 35.10
C ARG A 242 -33.42 -34.78 34.32
N LEU A 243 -33.47 -34.49 33.03
CA LEU A 243 -34.58 -34.89 32.18
C LEU A 243 -34.62 -36.40 31.96
N GLU A 244 -33.46 -37.05 31.85
CA GLU A 244 -33.34 -38.51 31.78
C GLU A 244 -33.86 -39.13 33.08
N GLU A 245 -33.48 -38.63 34.25
CA GLU A 245 -34.02 -39.04 35.55
C GLU A 245 -35.56 -38.92 35.60
N LEU A 246 -36.13 -37.78 35.18
CA LEU A 246 -37.58 -37.57 35.16
C LEU A 246 -38.32 -38.44 34.13
N SER A 247 -37.61 -38.99 33.15
CA SER A 247 -38.19 -39.87 32.12
C SER A 247 -38.27 -41.34 32.54
N VAL A 248 -37.58 -41.73 33.61
CA VAL A 248 -37.62 -43.10 34.14
C VAL A 248 -38.95 -43.35 34.83
N GLY A 249 -39.71 -44.33 34.32
CA GLY A 249 -41.03 -44.70 34.86
C GLY A 249 -40.97 -45.58 36.12
N ASP A 250 -40.36 -45.09 37.21
CA ASP A 250 -40.41 -45.72 38.52
C ASP A 250 -41.51 -45.09 39.40
N THR A 251 -42.09 -45.91 40.28
CA THR A 251 -43.11 -45.58 41.27
C THR A 251 -42.76 -44.34 42.10
N THR A 252 -41.52 -44.22 42.59
CA THR A 252 -41.04 -43.06 43.36
C THR A 252 -41.10 -41.76 42.55
N ASN A 253 -40.74 -41.82 41.27
CA ASN A 253 -40.71 -40.68 40.35
C ASN A 253 -42.12 -40.21 39.99
N THR A 254 -43.03 -41.15 39.71
CA THR A 254 -44.44 -40.86 39.40
C THR A 254 -45.25 -40.36 40.60
N LEU A 255 -44.80 -40.63 41.82
CA LEU A 255 -45.45 -40.17 43.05
C LEU A 255 -44.98 -38.78 43.47
N HIS A 256 -43.74 -38.39 43.13
CA HIS A 256 -43.12 -37.18 43.64
C HIS A 256 -43.03 -36.03 42.64
N ASN A 257 -43.01 -36.33 41.33
CA ASN A 257 -42.82 -35.33 40.28
C ASN A 257 -44.06 -35.22 39.39
N GLU A 258 -44.45 -33.98 39.06
CA GLU A 258 -45.59 -33.73 38.17
C GLU A 258 -45.17 -33.73 36.70
N GLY A 259 -46.12 -34.01 35.79
CA GLY A 259 -45.86 -33.91 34.34
C GLY A 259 -45.39 -32.52 33.90
N ARG A 260 -45.75 -31.46 34.64
CA ARG A 260 -45.28 -30.09 34.42
C ARG A 260 -43.79 -29.93 34.68
N ASP A 261 -43.22 -30.64 35.66
CA ASP A 261 -41.79 -30.58 35.98
C ASP A 261 -40.95 -31.13 34.83
N TRP A 262 -41.46 -32.15 34.14
CA TRP A 262 -40.84 -32.69 32.94
C TRP A 262 -40.87 -31.69 31.77
N GLU A 263 -42.02 -31.06 31.52
CA GLU A 263 -42.17 -30.08 30.44
C GLU A 263 -41.28 -28.84 30.66
N ASP A 264 -41.23 -28.34 31.90
CA ASP A 264 -40.39 -27.20 32.27
C ASP A 264 -38.90 -27.54 32.13
N THR A 265 -38.48 -28.74 32.57
CA THR A 265 -37.09 -29.21 32.43
C THR A 265 -36.72 -29.36 30.95
N ARG A 266 -37.62 -29.91 30.13
CA ARG A 266 -37.42 -30.02 28.67
C ARG A 266 -37.27 -28.65 28.02
N ARG A 267 -38.09 -27.67 28.41
CA ARG A 267 -38.03 -26.30 27.90
C ARG A 267 -36.70 -25.62 28.28
N ARG A 268 -36.27 -25.74 29.53
CA ARG A 268 -34.98 -25.20 30.02
C ARG A 268 -33.81 -25.82 29.27
N ARG A 269 -33.80 -27.15 29.08
CA ARG A 269 -32.78 -27.85 28.28
C ARG A 269 -32.69 -27.27 26.87
N ASN A 270 -33.83 -27.11 26.17
CA ASN A 270 -33.83 -26.53 24.83
C ASN A 270 -33.32 -25.08 24.83
N GLN A 271 -33.69 -24.28 25.83
CA GLN A 271 -33.17 -22.91 25.98
C GLN A 271 -31.66 -22.89 26.21
N HIS A 272 -31.11 -23.76 27.08
CA HIS A 272 -29.67 -23.86 27.30
C HIS A 272 -28.93 -24.28 26.03
N ALA A 273 -29.48 -25.21 25.25
CA ALA A 273 -28.93 -25.59 23.95
C ALA A 273 -28.89 -24.41 22.97
N THR A 274 -29.98 -23.64 22.86
CA THR A 274 -30.02 -22.46 21.98
C THR A 274 -29.03 -21.38 22.40
N TRP A 275 -28.93 -21.10 23.71
CA TRP A 275 -28.00 -20.10 24.22
C TRP A 275 -26.54 -20.53 24.08
N SER A 276 -26.25 -21.82 24.25
CA SER A 276 -24.91 -22.37 24.01
C SER A 276 -24.51 -22.23 22.54
N ALA A 277 -25.39 -22.60 21.62
CA ALA A 277 -25.16 -22.46 20.18
C ALA A 277 -24.94 -20.98 19.76
N LEU A 278 -25.74 -20.06 20.30
CA LEU A 278 -25.57 -18.62 20.05
C LEU A 278 -24.22 -18.11 20.57
N GLY A 279 -23.79 -18.55 21.76
CA GLY A 279 -22.48 -18.18 22.31
C GLY A 279 -21.32 -18.60 21.40
N PHE A 280 -21.31 -19.85 20.94
CA PHE A 280 -20.28 -20.32 20.00
C PHE A 280 -20.35 -19.63 18.63
N ALA A 281 -21.55 -19.31 18.12
CA ALA A 281 -21.71 -18.57 16.87
C ALA A 281 -21.12 -17.15 16.96
N ILE A 282 -21.31 -16.45 18.08
CA ILE A 282 -20.68 -15.14 18.35
C ILE A 282 -19.16 -15.29 18.35
N GLY A 283 -18.64 -16.35 18.97
CA GLY A 283 -17.20 -16.64 18.97
C GLY A 283 -16.64 -16.82 17.55
N LEU A 284 -17.33 -17.59 16.69
CA LEU A 284 -16.96 -17.78 15.29
C LEU A 284 -17.01 -16.48 14.48
N LEU A 285 -18.00 -15.62 14.70
CA LEU A 285 -18.03 -14.30 14.04
C LEU A 285 -16.84 -13.43 14.46
N GLY A 286 -16.43 -13.53 15.72
CA GLY A 286 -15.22 -12.88 16.22
C GLY A 286 -13.95 -13.34 15.51
N THR A 287 -13.81 -14.64 15.21
CA THR A 287 -12.63 -15.14 14.47
C THR A 287 -12.59 -14.63 13.04
N VAL A 288 -13.73 -14.59 12.33
CA VAL A 288 -13.82 -14.00 10.98
C VAL A 288 -13.39 -12.53 10.99
N GLY A 289 -13.87 -11.75 11.96
CA GLY A 289 -13.50 -10.35 12.12
C GLY A 289 -11.99 -10.14 12.33
N ILE A 290 -11.36 -10.96 13.16
CA ILE A 290 -9.90 -10.93 13.36
C ILE A 290 -9.16 -11.31 12.08
N THR A 291 -9.57 -12.38 11.40
CA THR A 291 -8.88 -12.89 10.21
C THR A 291 -8.88 -11.84 9.09
N TRP A 292 -10.00 -11.14 8.90
CA TRP A 292 -10.11 -10.03 7.96
C TRP A 292 -9.11 -8.89 8.22
N THR A 293 -8.72 -8.67 9.48
CA THR A 293 -7.72 -7.64 9.82
C THR A 293 -6.27 -8.00 9.48
N PHE A 294 -6.00 -9.24 9.05
CA PHE A 294 -4.67 -9.71 8.62
C PHE A 294 -4.57 -9.88 7.10
N THR A 295 -5.69 -9.84 6.37
CA THR A 295 -5.73 -10.02 4.92
C THR A 295 -5.46 -8.74 4.11
N PHE A 296 -5.29 -7.59 4.77
CA PHE A 296 -5.00 -6.27 4.18
C PHE A 296 -4.04 -5.50 5.07
#